data_AF-A0A661WFL0-F1
#
_entry.id   AF-A0A661WFL0-F1
#
_cell.length_a   1.000
_cell.length_b   1.000
_cell.length_c   1.000
_cell.angle_alpha   90.00
_cell.angle_beta   90.00
_cell.angle_gamma   90.00
#
_symmetry.space_group_name_H-M   'P 1'
#
loop_
_entity.id
_entity.type
_entity.pdbx_description
1 polymer ?
#
loop_
_entity_poly.entity_id
_entity_poly.type
_entity_poly.pdbx_seq_one_letter_code
_entity_poly.pdbx_strand_id
1 'polypeptide(L)'
;MEQKAVHYYTHHIKDFNNATRHLTRVERALYRELIELYYDIEQPLPAARLSWVYRKILATNDAEISATNCLLDEFFVLENKKYIHSRCDEEIARRRSSTSAKATDAGSQG
;
A
#
# COMPACT_ATOMS: atom_id res chain seq x y z
N MET A 1 15.76 -20.99 -7.15
CA MET A 1 14.85 -19.90 -7.54
C MET A 1 14.12 -19.48 -6.29
N GLU A 2 14.27 -18.23 -5.86
CA GLU A 2 13.61 -17.74 -4.66
C GLU A 2 12.11 -17.61 -4.92
N GLN A 3 11.29 -18.28 -4.12
CA GLN A 3 9.84 -18.22 -4.24
C GLN A 3 9.43 -16.80 -3.81
N LYS A 4 9.10 -15.94 -4.79
CA LYS A 4 8.67 -14.57 -4.51
C LYS A 4 7.41 -14.65 -3.63
N ALA A 5 7.47 -14.10 -2.43
CA ALA A 5 6.36 -14.12 -1.50
C ALA A 5 5.11 -13.51 -2.18
N VAL A 6 3.98 -14.21 -2.13
CA VAL A 6 2.72 -13.67 -2.62
C VAL A 6 2.15 -12.78 -1.52
N HIS A 7 2.03 -11.49 -1.79
CA HIS A 7 1.41 -10.52 -0.88
C HIS A 7 -0.10 -10.50 -1.10
N TYR A 8 -0.86 -10.61 -0.01
CA TYR A 8 -2.32 -10.59 -0.03
C TYR A 8 -2.81 -9.44 0.83
N TYR A 9 -3.86 -8.74 0.37
CA TYR A 9 -4.59 -7.77 1.16
C TYR A 9 -6.09 -7.89 0.93
N THR A 10 -6.89 -7.45 1.89
CA THR A 10 -8.35 -7.54 1.77
C THR A 10 -8.87 -6.27 1.12
N HIS A 11 -9.45 -6.39 -0.08
CA HIS A 11 -10.07 -5.26 -0.76
C HIS A 11 -11.56 -5.15 -0.44
N HIS A 12 -11.91 -4.27 0.49
CA HIS A 12 -13.31 -4.02 0.85
C HIS A 12 -13.96 -3.07 -0.17
N ILE A 13 -14.71 -3.64 -1.12
CA ILE A 13 -15.30 -2.92 -2.26
C ILE A 13 -16.17 -1.73 -1.80
N LYS A 14 -16.99 -1.91 -0.76
CA LYS A 14 -17.87 -0.85 -0.24
C LYS A 14 -17.07 0.32 0.34
N ASP A 15 -16.09 0.03 1.19
CA ASP A 15 -15.24 1.04 1.82
C ASP A 15 -14.47 1.81 0.75
N PHE A 16 -13.84 1.08 -0.19
CA PHE A 16 -13.12 1.69 -1.30
C PHE A 16 -14.04 2.60 -2.12
N ASN A 17 -15.22 2.12 -2.50
CA ASN A 17 -16.16 2.91 -3.30
C ASN A 17 -16.65 4.16 -2.58
N ASN A 18 -16.88 4.08 -1.26
CA ASN A 18 -17.32 5.21 -0.45
C ASN A 18 -16.21 6.25 -0.32
N ALA A 19 -14.99 5.82 0.03
CA ALA A 19 -13.85 6.71 0.21
C ALA A 19 -13.44 7.42 -1.10
N THR A 20 -13.56 6.74 -2.23
CA THR A 20 -13.06 7.21 -3.52
C THR A 20 -14.15 7.75 -4.45
N ARG A 21 -15.36 8.06 -3.94
CA ARG A 21 -16.50 8.38 -4.79
C ARG A 21 -16.36 9.72 -5.51
N HIS A 22 -15.65 10.66 -4.90
CA HIS A 22 -15.41 12.00 -5.43
C HIS A 22 -14.24 12.04 -6.43
N LEU A 23 -13.41 10.99 -6.46
CA LEU A 23 -12.27 10.88 -7.35
C LEU A 23 -12.67 10.57 -8.79
N THR A 24 -11.92 11.13 -9.74
CA THR A 24 -11.95 10.76 -11.15
C THR A 24 -11.52 9.31 -11.35
N ARG A 25 -11.77 8.76 -12.54
CA ARG A 25 -11.34 7.38 -12.85
C ARG A 25 -9.82 7.20 -12.80
N VAL A 26 -9.07 8.23 -13.21
CA VAL A 26 -7.60 8.22 -13.15
C VAL A 26 -7.12 8.25 -11.70
N GLU A 27 -7.64 9.15 -10.87
CA GLU A 27 -7.28 9.20 -9.44
C GLU A 27 -7.62 7.90 -8.72
N ARG A 28 -8.77 7.28 -9.02
CA ARG A 28 -9.14 5.98 -8.44
C ARG A 28 -8.16 4.87 -8.83
N ALA A 29 -7.65 4.90 -10.05
CA ALA A 29 -6.63 3.95 -10.51
C ALA A 29 -5.29 4.22 -9.82
N LEU A 30 -4.83 5.48 -9.78
CA LEU A 30 -3.59 5.87 -9.11
C LEU A 30 -3.61 5.55 -7.60
N TYR A 31 -4.73 5.81 -6.92
CA TYR A 31 -4.89 5.46 -5.52
C TYR A 31 -4.79 3.95 -5.31
N ARG A 32 -5.40 3.16 -6.20
CA ARG A 32 -5.30 1.70 -6.17
C ARG A 32 -3.86 1.22 -6.35
N GLU A 33 -3.12 1.79 -7.30
CA GLU A 33 -1.70 1.49 -7.53
C GLU A 33 -0.81 1.89 -6.34
N LEU A 34 -1.10 3.02 -5.68
CA LEU A 34 -0.40 3.42 -4.44
C LEU A 34 -0.58 2.39 -3.32
N ILE A 35 -1.81 1.91 -3.12
CA ILE A 35 -2.11 0.86 -2.13
C ILE A 35 -1.41 -0.44 -2.49
N GLU A 36 -1.45 -0.87 -3.75
CA GLU A 36 -0.77 -2.09 -4.19
C GLU A 36 0.75 -2.00 -4.03
N LEU A 37 1.36 -0.85 -4.36
CA LEU A 37 2.77 -0.62 -4.11
C LEU A 37 3.12 -0.70 -2.61
N TYR A 38 2.26 -0.14 -1.75
CA TYR A 38 2.45 -0.19 -0.30
C TYR A 38 2.50 -1.65 0.21
N TYR A 39 1.61 -2.51 -0.31
CA TYR A 39 1.60 -3.93 0.03
C TYR A 39 2.76 -4.72 -0.62
N ASP A 40 3.20 -4.36 -1.82
CA ASP A 40 4.36 -5.00 -2.48
C ASP A 40 5.66 -4.76 -1.70
N ILE A 41 5.86 -3.55 -1.16
CA ILE A 41 7.07 -3.24 -0.37
C ILE A 41 6.88 -3.43 1.14
N GLU A 42 5.64 -3.69 1.57
CA GLU A 42 5.18 -3.79 2.96
C GLU A 42 5.74 -2.72 3.91
N GLN A 43 5.86 -1.51 3.39
CA GLN A 43 6.49 -0.37 4.05
C GLN A 43 5.83 0.93 3.58
N PRO A 44 5.84 1.98 4.43
CA PRO A 44 5.45 3.32 4.02
C PRO A 44 6.17 3.83 2.78
N LEU A 45 5.48 4.61 1.94
CA LEU A 45 6.05 5.12 0.70
C LEU A 45 7.11 6.20 1.00
N PRO A 46 8.30 6.15 0.38
CA PRO A 46 9.40 7.06 0.69
C PRO A 46 9.20 8.45 0.06
N ALA A 47 9.02 9.50 0.88
CA ALA A 47 8.85 10.87 0.37
C ALA A 47 10.10 11.40 -0.35
N ALA A 48 11.29 10.95 0.05
CA ALA A 48 12.56 11.31 -0.61
C ALA A 48 12.74 10.69 -2.02
N ARG A 49 11.86 9.76 -2.42
CA ARG A 49 11.96 9.04 -3.71
C ARG A 49 10.63 9.08 -4.48
N LEU A 50 9.92 10.21 -4.45
CA LEU A 50 8.63 10.35 -5.14
C LEU A 50 8.69 10.02 -6.63
N SER A 51 9.76 10.39 -7.35
CA SER A 51 9.92 10.00 -8.77
C SER A 51 9.97 8.48 -8.98
N TRP A 52 10.46 7.71 -8.00
CA TRP A 52 10.41 6.25 -8.04
C TRP A 52 8.98 5.75 -7.77
N VAL A 53 8.25 6.37 -6.84
CA VAL A 53 6.84 6.06 -6.56
C VAL A 53 6.00 6.28 -7.83
N TYR A 54 6.11 7.45 -8.47
CA TYR A 54 5.37 7.76 -9.71
C TYR A 54 5.60 6.73 -10.79
N ARG A 55 6.86 6.33 -11.02
CA ARG A 55 7.19 5.28 -11.99
C ARG A 55 6.57 3.92 -11.64
N LYS A 56 6.48 3.59 -10.36
CA LYS A 56 5.92 2.31 -9.89
C LYS A 56 4.42 2.22 -10.05
N ILE A 57 3.71 3.33 -9.87
CA ILE A 57 2.26 3.43 -10.05
C ILE A 57 1.84 3.86 -11.46
N LEU A 58 2.81 3.93 -12.38
CA LEU A 58 2.60 4.35 -13.78
C LEU A 58 2.06 5.79 -13.95
N ALA A 59 2.30 6.68 -12.99
CA ALA A 59 2.08 8.11 -13.16
C ALA A 59 3.17 8.69 -14.08
N THR A 60 2.80 8.94 -15.34
CA THR A 60 3.72 9.19 -16.46
C THR A 60 3.68 10.62 -17.00
N ASN A 61 2.64 11.38 -16.66
CA ASN A 61 2.47 12.76 -17.08
C ASN A 61 2.20 13.69 -15.89
N ASP A 62 2.28 15.00 -16.11
CA ASP A 62 2.16 16.01 -15.06
C ASP A 62 0.79 15.98 -14.36
N ALA A 63 -0.29 15.66 -15.09
CA ALA A 63 -1.62 15.57 -14.51
C ALA A 63 -1.74 14.37 -13.55
N GLU A 64 -1.19 13.22 -13.93
CA GLU A 64 -1.14 12.03 -13.07
C GLU A 64 -0.23 12.23 -11.85
N ILE A 65 0.90 12.91 -12.03
CA ILE A 65 1.80 13.26 -10.92
C ILE A 65 1.10 14.20 -9.95
N SER A 66 0.43 15.24 -10.46
CA SER A 66 -0.35 16.17 -9.62
C SER A 66 -1.47 15.44 -8.88
N ALA A 67 -2.23 14.59 -9.56
CA ALA A 67 -3.28 13.77 -8.96
C ALA A 67 -2.71 12.85 -7.87
N THR A 68 -1.56 12.23 -8.11
CA THR A 68 -0.87 11.40 -7.12
C THR A 68 -0.53 12.20 -5.86
N ASN A 69 -0.04 13.42 -6.01
CA ASN A 69 0.27 14.28 -4.86
C ASN A 69 -0.99 14.63 -4.06
N CYS A 70 -2.10 14.98 -4.73
CA CYS A 70 -3.37 15.21 -4.05
C CYS A 70 -3.84 13.96 -3.27
N LEU A 71 -3.68 12.77 -3.85
CA LEU A 71 -4.03 11.51 -3.18
C LEU A 71 -3.14 11.21 -1.98
N LEU A 72 -1.84 11.51 -2.08
CA LEU A 72 -0.91 11.37 -0.95
C LEU A 72 -1.29 12.33 0.18
N ASP A 73 -1.68 13.56 -0.14
CA ASP A 73 -2.11 14.55 0.86
C ASP A 73 -3.46 14.18 1.50
N GLU A 74 -4.37 13.55 0.75
CA GLU A 74 -5.71 13.19 1.24
C GLU A 74 -5.74 11.87 2.03
N PHE A 75 -5.09 10.82 1.53
CA PHE A 75 -5.25 9.46 2.06
C PHE A 75 -4.08 8.97 2.91
N PHE A 76 -2.96 9.69 2.94
CA PHE A 76 -1.75 9.29 3.66
C PHE A 76 -1.36 10.34 4.69
N VAL A 77 -0.65 9.88 5.73
CA VAL A 77 -0.02 10.76 6.71
C VAL A 77 1.46 10.86 6.41
N LEU A 78 1.97 12.06 6.17
CA LEU A 78 3.40 12.30 6.02
C LEU A 78 4.06 12.41 7.39
N GLU A 79 4.79 11.37 7.79
CA GLU A 79 5.53 11.33 9.05
C GLU A 79 6.95 10.80 8.81
N ASN A 80 7.96 11.39 9.45
CA ASN A 80 9.35 10.92 9.36
C ASN A 80 9.83 10.71 7.91
N LYS A 81 9.40 11.61 6.99
CA LYS A 81 9.69 11.57 5.55
C LYS A 81 9.14 10.32 4.82
N LYS A 82 8.03 9.79 5.31
CA LYS A 82 7.33 8.65 4.74
C LYS A 82 5.82 8.92 4.69
N TYR A 83 5.17 8.51 3.62
CA TYR A 83 3.71 8.51 3.52
C TYR A 83 3.17 7.20 4.08
N ILE A 84 2.42 7.30 5.17
CA ILE A 84 1.90 6.18 5.96
C ILE A 84 0.41 6.02 5.65
N HIS A 85 -0.03 4.77 5.48
CA HIS A 85 -1.44 4.44 5.35
C HIS A 85 -1.87 3.50 6.48
N SER A 86 -2.63 4.02 7.45
CA SER A 86 -2.94 3.35 8.72
C SER A 86 -3.51 1.95 8.54
N ARG A 87 -4.49 1.79 7.65
CA ARG A 87 -5.10 0.49 7.34
C ARG A 87 -4.10 -0.52 6.77
N CYS A 88 -3.17 -0.06 5.92
CA CYS A 88 -2.15 -0.93 5.33
C CYS A 88 -1.21 -1.42 6.43
N ASP A 89 -0.75 -0.52 7.30
CA ASP A 89 0.12 -0.88 8.42
C ASP A 89 -0.57 -1.86 9.38
N GLU A 90 -1.84 -1.63 9.72
CA GLU A 90 -2.62 -2.55 10.56
C GLU A 90 -2.74 -3.95 9.96
N GLU A 91 -3.08 -4.05 8.67
CA GLU A 91 -3.22 -5.33 7.97
C GLU A 91 -1.87 -6.06 7.84
N ILE A 92 -0.79 -5.34 7.49
CA ILE A 92 0.57 -5.89 7.40
C ILE A 92 1.05 -6.37 8.78
N ALA A 93 0.83 -5.59 9.84
CA ALA A 93 1.21 -5.97 11.21
C ALA A 93 0.48 -7.24 11.66
N ARG A 94 -0.83 -7.34 11.40
CA ARG A 94 -1.65 -8.52 11.70
C ARG A 94 -1.17 -9.76 10.93
N ARG A 95 -0.75 -9.59 9.67
CA ARG A 95 -0.17 -10.69 8.87
C ARG A 95 1.16 -11.17 9.47
N ARG A 96 2.05 -10.25 9.84
CA ARG A 96 3.36 -10.57 10.43
C ARG A 96 3.23 -11.32 11.77
N SER A 97 2.34 -10.87 12.65
CA SER A 97 2.10 -11.54 13.95
C SER A 97 1.50 -12.94 13.80
N SER A 98 0.64 -13.15 12.80
CA SER A 98 0.06 -14.48 12.53
C SER A 98 1.08 -15.50 11.98
N THR A 99 2.10 -15.02 11.26
CA THR A 99 3.15 -15.87 10.69
C THR A 99 4.17 -16.27 11.75
N SER A 100 4.52 -15.37 12.69
CA SER A 100 5.38 -15.70 13.83
C SER A 100 4.76 -16.74 14.77
N ALA A 101 3.42 -16.72 14.95
CA ALA A 101 2.72 -17.69 15.78
C ALA A 101 2.63 -19.10 15.17
N LYS A 102 2.71 -19.23 13.83
CA LYS A 102 2.74 -20.53 13.14
C LYS A 102 4.12 -21.16 13.08
N ALA A 103 5.19 -20.39 13.32
CA ALA A 103 6.56 -20.91 13.38
C ALA A 103 6.89 -21.62 14.70
N THR A 104 6.10 -21.41 15.76
CA THR A 104 6.32 -22.03 17.08
C THR A 104 5.62 -23.37 17.29
N ASP A 105 4.77 -23.81 16.37
CA ASP A 105 3.99 -25.07 16.51
C ASP A 105 4.57 -26.24 15.69
N ALA A 106 5.64 -26.02 14.91
CA ALA A 106 6.26 -27.06 14.07
C ALA A 106 7.44 -27.80 14.74
N GLY A 107 7.62 -27.66 16.06
CA GLY A 107 8.79 -28.18 16.79
C GLY A 107 8.48 -29.08 18.00
N SER A 108 7.23 -29.52 18.20
CA SER A 108 6.90 -30.36 19.35
C SER A 108 5.80 -31.38 19.04
N GLN A 109 6.09 -32.36 18.18
CA GLN A 109 5.53 -33.71 18.32
C GLN A 109 6.52 -34.76 17.79
N GLY A 110 6.94 -35.65 18.69
CA GLY A 110 7.18 -37.08 18.45
C GLY A 110 8.49 -37.47 17.77
#